data_AF-A0A8B7NGK2-F1
#
_entry.id   AF-A0A8B7NGK2-F1
#
_cell.length_a   1.000
_cell.length_b   1.000
_cell.length_c   1.000
_cell.angle_alpha   90.00
_cell.angle_beta   90.00
_cell.angle_gamma   90.00
#
_symmetry.space_group_name_H-M   'P 1'
#
loop_
_entity.id
_entity.type
_entity.pdbx_description
1 polymer ?
#
loop_
_entity_poly.entity_id
_entity_poly.type
_entity_poly.pdbx_seq_one_letter_code
_entity_poly.pdbx_strand_id
1 'polypeptide(L)'
;MSDHDELIQQFSAVSGADADRAKFFLESAEWNLSTALSSFFEETGEEDGAAGRDSASSALPSAVGGAAFKKPASTAEPKLKPASGGWSSNSDNSDEDDEDSHGQAFYAGGSEHSGQQVLGPPRKKHDMVAKLFKAAKEHGADVVEDSRSGARSVRTHFQGTSYRLGETMDDTQVFSASSSRNNQGPEPVELRMWRTGFTVGDGPLRSYDDDESRRFLKDIKNGHIPLELLKASGGREVAINMSDHHHEDYVAPKPVLRAFTGQGQALGSPAPTVMGQVSHVPGPGGSTHKPLGDPKQLEEDAKKALSVDATQPTTNVQVRLNDGSRLVIHANHSHTVGDLRTYLSVARPEYASLNYSLMTTFPHAELAQHDQTLAQAKLLNAAIVAKIK
;
A
#
# COMPACT_ATOMS: atom_id res chain seq x y z
N MET A 1 -7.49 -42.56 23.24
CA MET A 1 -7.97 -41.60 24.27
C MET A 1 -6.83 -40.71 24.74
N SER A 2 -5.59 -41.21 24.83
CA SER A 2 -4.41 -40.39 25.16
C SER A 2 -4.02 -39.39 24.07
N ASP A 3 -4.26 -39.75 22.81
CA ASP A 3 -3.87 -39.00 21.61
C ASP A 3 -4.49 -37.58 21.58
N HIS A 4 -5.73 -37.47 22.06
CA HIS A 4 -6.47 -36.22 22.20
C HIS A 4 -5.92 -35.34 23.33
N ASP A 5 -5.43 -35.95 24.42
CA ASP A 5 -4.85 -35.22 25.54
C ASP A 5 -3.47 -34.65 25.17
N GLU A 6 -2.66 -35.41 24.43
CA GLU A 6 -1.39 -34.95 23.86
C GLU A 6 -1.58 -33.76 22.89
N LEU A 7 -2.62 -33.79 22.05
CA LEU A 7 -2.97 -32.66 21.17
C LEU A 7 -3.39 -31.41 21.96
N ILE A 8 -4.17 -31.56 23.04
CA ILE A 8 -4.56 -30.45 23.92
C ILE A 8 -3.33 -29.86 24.62
N GLN A 9 -2.39 -30.70 25.08
CA GLN A 9 -1.14 -30.25 25.68
C GLN A 9 -0.22 -29.54 24.67
N GLN A 10 -0.11 -30.03 23.43
CA GLN A 10 0.65 -29.36 22.38
C GLN A 10 0.02 -28.02 21.98
N PHE A 11 -1.30 -27.97 21.84
CA PHE A 11 -2.02 -26.73 21.52
C PHE A 11 -1.82 -25.67 22.62
N SER A 12 -2.03 -26.03 23.89
CA SER A 12 -1.87 -25.11 25.02
C SER A 12 -0.41 -24.66 25.20
N ALA A 13 0.57 -25.54 24.95
CA ALA A 13 1.99 -25.17 24.97
C ALA A 13 2.39 -24.16 23.87
N VAL A 14 1.71 -24.14 22.72
CA VAL A 14 2.01 -23.24 21.60
C VAL A 14 1.18 -21.95 21.64
N SER A 15 -0.10 -22.04 22.03
CA SER A 15 -1.03 -20.89 22.08
C SER A 15 -1.02 -20.13 23.41
N GLY A 16 -0.59 -20.78 24.50
CA GLY A 16 -0.79 -20.29 25.86
C GLY A 16 -2.25 -20.35 26.35
N ALA A 17 -3.15 -20.96 25.58
CA ALA A 17 -4.57 -21.07 25.93
C ALA A 17 -4.84 -22.18 26.96
N ASP A 18 -5.89 -21.98 27.77
CA ASP A 18 -6.34 -22.95 28.77
C ASP A 18 -6.87 -24.26 28.12
N ALA A 19 -6.84 -25.37 28.86
CA ALA A 19 -7.08 -26.72 28.32
C ALA A 19 -8.50 -26.88 27.75
N ASP A 20 -9.51 -26.28 28.37
CA ASP A 20 -10.89 -26.28 27.86
C ASP A 20 -11.02 -25.48 26.54
N ARG A 21 -10.27 -24.38 26.41
CA ARG A 21 -10.27 -23.54 25.21
C ARG A 21 -9.50 -24.23 24.07
N ALA A 22 -8.36 -24.84 24.38
CA ALA A 22 -7.60 -25.68 23.47
C ALA A 22 -8.44 -26.85 22.91
N LYS A 23 -9.19 -27.53 23.78
CA LYS A 23 -10.10 -28.61 23.39
C LYS A 23 -11.20 -28.12 22.45
N PHE A 24 -11.81 -26.96 22.71
CA PHE A 24 -12.85 -26.39 21.84
C PHE A 24 -12.34 -26.15 20.41
N PHE A 25 -11.17 -25.50 20.25
CA PHE A 25 -10.59 -25.26 18.92
C PHE A 25 -10.15 -26.55 18.21
N LEU A 26 -9.61 -27.52 18.95
CA LEU A 26 -9.29 -28.85 18.40
C LEU A 26 -10.55 -29.60 17.95
N GLU A 27 -11.63 -29.57 18.73
CA GLU A 27 -12.90 -30.23 18.38
C GLU A 27 -13.57 -29.56 17.17
N SER A 28 -13.51 -28.23 17.05
CA SER A 28 -13.99 -27.51 15.85
C SER A 28 -13.14 -27.73 14.59
N ALA A 29 -11.87 -28.10 14.76
CA ALA A 29 -10.91 -28.31 13.67
C ALA A 29 -10.66 -29.81 13.37
N GLU A 30 -11.60 -30.70 13.72
CA GLU A 30 -11.51 -32.16 13.52
C GLU A 30 -10.21 -32.78 14.08
N TRP A 31 -9.77 -32.30 15.24
CA TRP A 31 -8.52 -32.65 15.94
C TRP A 31 -7.23 -32.31 15.18
N ASN A 32 -7.30 -31.43 14.18
CA ASN A 32 -6.12 -30.95 13.46
C ASN A 32 -5.47 -29.74 14.15
N LEU A 33 -4.28 -29.97 14.74
CA LEU A 33 -3.51 -28.97 15.50
C LEU A 33 -3.21 -27.68 14.71
N SER A 34 -2.85 -27.76 13.43
CA SER A 34 -2.45 -26.58 12.66
C SER A 34 -3.64 -25.72 12.24
N THR A 35 -4.75 -26.35 11.86
CA THR A 35 -6.02 -25.67 11.59
C THR A 35 -6.57 -25.01 12.86
N ALA A 36 -6.55 -25.72 14.00
CA ALA A 36 -6.97 -25.18 15.28
C ALA A 36 -6.14 -23.95 15.69
N LEU A 37 -4.80 -24.03 15.60
CA LEU A 37 -3.91 -22.91 15.94
C LEU A 37 -4.12 -21.72 15.01
N SER A 38 -4.39 -21.96 13.72
CA SER A 38 -4.68 -20.90 12.75
C SER A 38 -5.97 -20.15 13.13
N SER A 39 -7.06 -20.88 13.41
CA SER A 39 -8.34 -20.30 13.86
C SER A 39 -8.19 -19.54 15.17
N PHE A 40 -7.36 -20.02 16.11
CA PHE A 40 -7.11 -19.35 17.38
C PHE A 40 -6.32 -18.04 17.21
N PHE A 41 -5.26 -18.03 16.39
CA PHE A 41 -4.50 -16.79 16.14
C PHE A 41 -5.23 -15.80 15.22
N GLU A 42 -6.18 -16.28 14.40
CA GLU A 42 -7.11 -15.43 13.65
C GLU A 42 -8.12 -14.75 14.60
N GLU A 43 -8.80 -15.52 15.47
CA GLU A 43 -9.75 -14.99 16.47
C GLU A 43 -9.07 -14.09 17.53
N THR A 44 -7.87 -14.45 17.99
CA THR A 44 -7.10 -13.63 18.95
C THR A 44 -6.36 -12.47 18.25
N GLY A 45 -6.38 -12.42 16.91
CA GLY A 45 -5.72 -11.38 16.11
C GLY A 45 -6.54 -10.10 15.93
N GLU A 46 -7.84 -10.12 16.26
CA GLU A 46 -8.75 -8.98 16.07
C GLU A 46 -8.99 -8.14 17.34
N GLU A 47 -8.50 -8.56 18.53
CA GLU A 47 -8.60 -7.79 19.79
C GLU A 47 -7.22 -7.34 20.33
N ASP A 48 -6.70 -6.30 19.68
CA ASP A 48 -5.81 -5.22 20.15
C ASP A 48 -4.57 -5.48 21.05
N GLY A 49 -3.50 -4.77 20.72
CA GLY A 49 -2.26 -4.78 21.51
C GLY A 49 -2.29 -3.82 22.70
N ALA A 50 -2.41 -4.35 23.92
CA ALA A 50 -1.96 -3.65 25.14
C ALA A 50 -1.58 -4.63 26.27
N ALA A 51 -0.39 -4.47 26.85
CA ALA A 51 0.03 -5.24 28.02
C ALA A 51 -0.57 -4.66 29.31
N GLY A 52 -1.15 -5.51 30.17
CA GLY A 52 -1.62 -5.12 31.50
C GLY A 52 -2.11 -6.32 32.31
N ARG A 53 -1.50 -6.55 33.48
CA ARG A 53 -1.97 -7.52 34.48
C ARG A 53 -3.22 -6.98 35.19
N ASP A 54 -4.06 -7.85 35.75
CA ASP A 54 -4.42 -7.91 37.19
C ASP A 54 -5.67 -8.80 37.43
N SER A 55 -5.95 -9.14 38.69
CA SER A 55 -6.75 -10.32 39.07
C SER A 55 -8.26 -10.11 39.32
N ALA A 56 -9.04 -11.13 38.93
CA ALA A 56 -10.27 -11.68 39.54
C ALA A 56 -11.16 -10.83 40.49
N SER A 57 -12.47 -10.79 40.23
CA SER A 57 -13.53 -11.27 41.16
C SER A 57 -14.95 -11.24 40.57
N SER A 58 -15.80 -12.18 41.01
CA SER A 58 -17.23 -12.31 40.67
C SER A 58 -18.15 -11.33 41.40
N ALA A 59 -19.32 -11.01 40.82
CA ALA A 59 -20.61 -10.91 41.56
C ALA A 59 -21.86 -10.78 40.64
N LEU A 60 -22.97 -11.45 41.01
CA LEU A 60 -24.34 -11.15 40.57
C LEU A 60 -24.91 -9.91 41.33
N PRO A 61 -25.99 -9.26 40.86
CA PRO A 61 -27.39 -9.62 41.23
C PRO A 61 -28.35 -9.62 40.02
N SER A 62 -29.37 -10.49 39.90
CA SER A 62 -30.58 -10.69 40.74
C SER A 62 -31.63 -9.56 40.65
N ALA A 63 -32.91 -9.92 40.59
CA ALA A 63 -33.98 -9.11 39.97
C ALA A 63 -35.04 -8.51 40.94
N VAL A 64 -35.50 -7.29 40.62
CA VAL A 64 -36.83 -6.71 40.92
C VAL A 64 -37.02 -5.45 40.03
N GLY A 65 -38.21 -5.01 39.58
CA GLY A 65 -39.53 -5.64 39.55
C GLY A 65 -40.69 -4.62 39.62
N GLY A 66 -41.11 -4.01 38.50
CA GLY A 66 -42.14 -2.95 38.48
C GLY A 66 -42.73 -2.63 37.10
N ALA A 67 -44.03 -2.88 36.94
CA ALA A 67 -44.80 -2.89 35.69
C ALA A 67 -45.12 -1.53 35.04
N ALA A 68 -45.36 -1.55 33.72
CA ALA A 68 -46.54 -0.90 33.10
C ALA A 68 -46.90 -1.56 31.75
N PHE A 69 -48.20 -1.69 31.46
CA PHE A 69 -48.75 -2.44 30.33
C PHE A 69 -49.00 -1.60 29.06
N LYS A 70 -48.92 -2.24 27.87
CA LYS A 70 -50.01 -2.26 26.88
C LYS A 70 -49.84 -3.40 25.86
N LYS A 71 -50.89 -4.19 25.65
CA LYS A 71 -50.95 -5.29 24.66
C LYS A 71 -51.52 -4.80 23.32
N PRO A 72 -51.10 -5.37 22.17
CA PRO A 72 -51.90 -5.38 20.95
C PRO A 72 -53.01 -6.43 21.04
N ALA A 73 -54.12 -6.21 20.33
CA ALA A 73 -55.23 -7.17 20.20
C ALA A 73 -55.20 -7.87 18.84
N SER A 74 -55.62 -9.14 18.81
CA SER A 74 -55.64 -10.02 17.64
C SER A 74 -57.06 -10.46 17.30
N THR A 75 -57.37 -10.59 16.01
CA THR A 75 -58.44 -11.39 15.38
C THR A 75 -58.23 -11.30 13.84
N ALA A 76 -58.36 -12.33 13.01
CA ALA A 76 -58.49 -13.78 13.22
C ALA A 76 -58.05 -14.55 11.93
N GLU A 77 -57.81 -15.85 12.04
CA GLU A 77 -57.51 -16.83 10.97
C GLU A 77 -58.70 -17.82 10.82
N PRO A 78 -58.74 -18.82 9.90
CA PRO A 78 -57.98 -19.06 8.65
C PRO A 78 -58.82 -19.65 7.45
N LYS A 79 -58.11 -20.17 6.42
CA LYS A 79 -58.39 -21.41 5.63
C LYS A 79 -59.27 -21.39 4.35
N LEU A 80 -58.64 -21.48 3.16
CA LEU A 80 -58.54 -22.68 2.25
C LEU A 80 -58.14 -22.33 0.79
N LYS A 81 -57.39 -23.24 0.13
CA LYS A 81 -57.08 -23.30 -1.33
C LYS A 81 -57.94 -24.42 -1.98
N PRO A 82 -57.82 -24.86 -3.28
CA PRO A 82 -56.96 -24.43 -4.40
C PRO A 82 -57.64 -24.38 -5.82
N ALA A 83 -56.88 -23.95 -6.85
CA ALA A 83 -56.94 -24.26 -8.31
C ALA A 83 -56.40 -23.06 -9.13
N SER A 84 -55.82 -23.16 -10.33
CA SER A 84 -55.18 -24.27 -11.07
C SER A 84 -54.50 -23.72 -12.34
N GLY A 85 -53.26 -24.14 -12.67
CA GLY A 85 -52.56 -23.78 -13.92
C GLY A 85 -52.02 -22.34 -13.97
N GLY A 86 -50.98 -22.02 -14.75
CA GLY A 86 -50.14 -22.89 -15.58
C GLY A 86 -49.05 -22.09 -16.31
N TRP A 87 -47.88 -22.70 -16.46
CA TRP A 87 -46.71 -22.37 -17.30
C TRP A 87 -46.84 -21.37 -18.47
N SER A 88 -45.82 -20.50 -18.60
CA SER A 88 -45.11 -20.02 -19.83
C SER A 88 -44.45 -18.67 -19.48
N SER A 89 -43.13 -18.44 -19.58
CA SER A 89 -42.16 -18.74 -20.65
C SER A 89 -42.48 -18.07 -21.98
N ASN A 90 -42.04 -16.81 -22.12
CA ASN A 90 -41.48 -16.19 -23.33
C ASN A 90 -40.56 -15.07 -22.80
N SER A 91 -39.28 -14.93 -23.14
CA SER A 91 -38.61 -15.20 -24.42
C SER A 91 -39.30 -14.49 -25.59
N ASP A 92 -39.36 -13.17 -25.48
CA ASP A 92 -39.50 -12.29 -26.64
C ASP A 92 -38.36 -11.27 -26.59
N ASN A 93 -37.25 -11.61 -27.25
CA ASN A 93 -36.11 -10.71 -27.44
C ASN A 93 -36.23 -10.12 -28.84
N SER A 94 -37.29 -9.33 -29.04
CA SER A 94 -37.55 -8.62 -30.29
C SER A 94 -36.53 -7.50 -30.45
N ASP A 95 -35.72 -7.65 -31.50
CA ASP A 95 -34.66 -6.73 -31.89
C ASP A 95 -35.28 -5.65 -32.81
N GLU A 96 -35.52 -4.46 -32.27
CA GLU A 96 -35.97 -3.29 -33.04
C GLU A 96 -35.01 -2.11 -32.80
N ASP A 97 -34.43 -1.64 -33.90
CA ASP A 97 -33.52 -0.49 -33.97
C ASP A 97 -34.21 0.84 -33.67
N ASP A 98 -33.41 1.82 -33.25
CA ASP A 98 -33.76 3.18 -32.81
C ASP A 98 -34.98 3.84 -33.52
N GLU A 99 -36.04 4.17 -32.75
CA GLU A 99 -36.70 5.48 -32.86
C GLU A 99 -37.26 5.98 -31.51
N ASP A 100 -36.89 7.23 -31.18
CA ASP A 100 -37.39 8.13 -30.13
C ASP A 100 -37.78 7.63 -28.73
N SER A 101 -37.03 8.13 -27.73
CA SER A 101 -37.38 8.79 -26.45
C SER A 101 -38.74 8.58 -25.73
N HIS A 102 -39.53 7.57 -26.05
CA HIS A 102 -40.80 7.25 -25.41
C HIS A 102 -40.56 6.31 -24.23
N GLY A 103 -40.87 6.77 -23.02
CA GLY A 103 -40.74 5.95 -21.80
C GLY A 103 -41.59 4.69 -21.91
N GLN A 104 -41.11 3.59 -21.31
CA GLN A 104 -41.72 2.26 -21.41
C GLN A 104 -43.24 2.32 -21.28
N ALA A 105 -43.95 1.87 -22.31
CA ALA A 105 -45.39 1.98 -22.40
C ALA A 105 -46.07 0.91 -21.54
N PHE A 106 -46.74 1.33 -20.47
CA PHE A 106 -47.57 0.45 -19.65
C PHE A 106 -49.03 0.59 -20.06
N TYR A 107 -49.66 -0.51 -20.48
CA TYR A 107 -51.08 -0.50 -20.85
C TYR A 107 -51.95 -0.72 -19.61
N ALA A 108 -52.64 0.33 -19.17
CA ALA A 108 -53.49 0.31 -17.99
C ALA A 108 -54.97 0.24 -18.40
N GLY A 109 -55.56 -0.94 -18.25
CA GLY A 109 -56.98 -1.19 -18.54
C GLY A 109 -57.19 -2.52 -19.24
N GLY A 110 -57.73 -3.50 -18.51
CA GLY A 110 -57.98 -4.86 -19.00
C GLY A 110 -59.41 -5.02 -19.53
N SER A 111 -59.70 -4.44 -20.69
CA SER A 111 -60.92 -4.77 -21.45
C SER A 111 -60.60 -4.83 -22.94
N GLU A 112 -61.27 -5.72 -23.66
CA GLU A 112 -60.94 -6.13 -25.04
C GLU A 112 -60.92 -4.99 -26.08
N HIS A 113 -61.47 -3.82 -25.72
CA HIS A 113 -61.58 -2.65 -26.59
C HIS A 113 -61.16 -1.34 -25.89
N SER A 114 -60.65 -1.39 -24.66
CA SER A 114 -60.26 -0.18 -23.91
C SER A 114 -59.22 -0.46 -22.83
N GLY A 115 -58.00 0.03 -23.08
CA GLY A 115 -57.01 0.37 -22.06
C GLY A 115 -56.27 1.65 -22.46
N GLN A 116 -55.75 2.36 -21.47
CA GLN A 116 -55.01 3.60 -21.69
C GLN A 116 -53.51 3.28 -21.71
N GLN A 117 -52.81 3.71 -22.76
CA GLN A 117 -51.36 3.70 -22.77
C GLN A 117 -50.86 4.78 -21.80
N VAL A 118 -50.16 4.34 -20.74
CA VAL A 118 -49.47 5.18 -19.77
C VAL A 118 -47.99 5.10 -20.08
N LEU A 119 -47.42 6.19 -20.60
CA LEU A 119 -45.98 6.31 -20.79
C LEU A 119 -45.28 6.37 -19.44
N GLY A 120 -44.35 5.46 -19.18
CA GLY A 120 -43.51 5.49 -18.00
C GLY A 120 -42.63 6.75 -17.95
N PRO A 121 -42.08 7.11 -16.77
CA PRO A 121 -41.18 8.26 -16.65
C PRO A 121 -40.02 8.20 -17.66
N PRO A 122 -39.62 9.34 -18.25
CA PRO A 122 -38.58 9.35 -19.28
C PRO A 122 -37.26 8.81 -18.71
N ARG A 123 -36.67 7.82 -19.41
CA ARG A 123 -35.37 7.25 -19.04
C ARG A 123 -34.32 8.37 -19.12
N LYS A 124 -33.56 8.57 -18.04
CA LYS A 124 -32.51 9.59 -17.98
C LYS A 124 -31.38 9.25 -18.96
N LYS A 125 -30.61 10.25 -19.39
CA LYS A 125 -29.52 10.19 -20.41
C LYS A 125 -28.36 9.22 -20.12
N HIS A 126 -28.43 8.40 -19.06
CA HIS A 126 -27.38 7.47 -18.62
C HIS A 126 -27.30 6.17 -19.45
N ASP A 127 -28.23 5.98 -20.39
CA ASP A 127 -28.32 4.78 -21.24
C ASP A 127 -27.12 4.63 -22.21
N MET A 128 -26.30 5.67 -22.39
CA MET A 128 -25.09 5.61 -23.23
C MET A 128 -24.10 4.54 -22.76
N VAL A 129 -23.91 4.39 -21.43
CA VAL A 129 -23.03 3.36 -20.87
C VAL A 129 -23.62 1.97 -21.15
N ALA A 130 -24.92 1.77 -20.92
CA ALA A 130 -25.59 0.51 -21.25
C ALA A 130 -25.49 0.15 -22.75
N LYS A 131 -25.68 1.13 -23.66
CA LYS A 131 -25.48 0.95 -25.11
C LYS A 131 -24.02 0.59 -25.46
N LEU A 132 -23.03 1.13 -24.76
CA LEU A 132 -21.61 0.76 -24.95
C LEU A 132 -21.32 -0.68 -24.52
N PHE A 133 -21.83 -1.11 -23.37
CA PHE A 133 -21.69 -2.50 -22.91
C PHE A 133 -22.43 -3.48 -23.83
N LYS A 134 -23.62 -3.12 -24.36
CA LYS A 134 -24.33 -3.93 -25.37
C LYS A 134 -23.49 -4.08 -26.64
N ALA A 135 -23.00 -2.97 -27.21
CA ALA A 135 -22.21 -2.99 -28.43
C ALA A 135 -20.87 -3.73 -28.26
N ALA A 136 -20.18 -3.57 -27.11
CA ALA A 136 -18.96 -4.31 -26.82
C ALA A 136 -19.21 -5.84 -26.77
N LYS A 137 -20.33 -6.26 -26.16
CA LYS A 137 -20.75 -7.67 -26.11
C LYS A 137 -21.10 -8.22 -27.50
N GLU A 138 -21.80 -7.43 -28.32
CA GLU A 138 -22.12 -7.78 -29.72
C GLU A 138 -20.85 -7.94 -30.59
N HIS A 139 -19.82 -7.14 -30.33
CA HIS A 139 -18.51 -7.23 -30.98
C HIS A 139 -17.55 -8.29 -30.39
N GLY A 140 -18.05 -9.17 -29.51
CA GLY A 140 -17.29 -10.35 -29.03
C GLY A 140 -16.56 -10.15 -27.70
N ALA A 141 -16.94 -9.18 -26.87
CA ALA A 141 -16.47 -9.11 -25.49
C ALA A 141 -17.15 -10.19 -24.63
N ASP A 142 -16.36 -11.12 -24.08
CA ASP A 142 -16.82 -12.08 -23.09
C ASP A 142 -17.10 -11.40 -21.74
N VAL A 143 -18.21 -11.79 -21.09
CA VAL A 143 -18.53 -11.33 -19.73
C VAL A 143 -17.67 -12.11 -18.74
N VAL A 144 -16.53 -11.52 -18.38
CA VAL A 144 -15.71 -12.02 -17.27
C VAL A 144 -16.46 -11.77 -15.97
N GLU A 145 -17.05 -12.81 -15.38
CA GLU A 145 -17.46 -12.73 -13.98
C GLU A 145 -16.23 -12.43 -13.13
N ASP A 146 -16.39 -11.53 -12.15
CA ASP A 146 -15.38 -11.17 -11.15
C ASP A 146 -15.18 -12.32 -10.16
N SER A 147 -14.72 -13.44 -10.70
CA SER A 147 -14.32 -14.60 -9.94
C SER A 147 -13.20 -14.14 -9.02
N ARG A 148 -13.44 -14.26 -7.71
CA ARG A 148 -12.43 -14.12 -6.66
C ARG A 148 -11.44 -15.31 -6.70
N SER A 149 -11.06 -15.71 -7.90
CA SER A 149 -10.07 -16.74 -8.18
C SER A 149 -8.72 -16.18 -7.74
N GLY A 150 -8.14 -16.83 -6.73
CA GLY A 150 -6.92 -16.40 -6.05
C GLY A 150 -5.63 -16.49 -6.87
N ALA A 151 -5.69 -16.20 -8.18
CA ALA A 151 -4.54 -15.90 -9.00
C ALA A 151 -3.96 -14.53 -8.58
N ARG A 152 -3.37 -14.49 -7.37
CA ARG A 152 -2.41 -13.46 -7.00
C ARG A 152 -1.28 -13.56 -8.02
N SER A 153 -1.38 -12.76 -9.09
CA SER A 153 -0.23 -12.41 -9.90
C SER A 153 0.78 -11.80 -8.94
N VAL A 154 1.77 -12.60 -8.54
CA VAL A 154 2.88 -12.15 -7.70
C VAL A 154 3.69 -11.24 -8.58
N ARG A 155 3.26 -9.97 -8.68
CA ARG A 155 4.03 -8.90 -9.29
C ARG A 155 5.34 -8.86 -8.50
N THR A 156 6.40 -9.35 -9.10
CA THR A 156 7.74 -9.31 -8.52
C THR A 156 8.19 -7.86 -8.51
N HIS A 157 7.95 -7.19 -7.39
CA HIS A 157 8.40 -5.80 -7.16
C HIS A 157 9.93 -5.69 -7.13
N PHE A 158 10.63 -6.83 -7.00
CA PHE A 158 12.07 -6.94 -7.11
C PHE A 158 12.50 -7.12 -8.57
N GLN A 159 13.12 -6.08 -9.15
CA GLN A 159 13.68 -6.10 -10.51
C GLN A 159 15.19 -6.39 -10.53
N GLY A 160 15.76 -6.87 -9.43
CA GLY A 160 17.18 -7.20 -9.29
C GLY A 160 17.50 -8.67 -9.54
N THR A 161 18.78 -9.00 -9.66
CA THR A 161 19.25 -10.38 -9.57
C THR A 161 19.20 -10.83 -8.11
N SER A 162 18.54 -11.96 -7.83
CA SER A 162 18.47 -12.53 -6.49
C SER A 162 19.45 -13.69 -6.36
N TYR A 163 20.26 -13.65 -5.30
CA TYR A 163 21.22 -14.71 -4.97
C TYR A 163 20.63 -15.54 -3.84
N ARG A 164 20.45 -16.84 -4.05
CA ARG A 164 20.14 -17.76 -2.96
C ARG A 164 21.43 -18.03 -2.20
N LEU A 165 21.44 -17.73 -0.90
CA LEU A 165 22.58 -18.04 -0.04
C LEU A 165 22.62 -19.57 0.16
N GLY A 166 23.65 -20.21 -0.37
CA GLY A 166 23.91 -21.64 -0.19
C GLY A 166 24.56 -21.92 1.17
N GLU A 167 24.48 -23.17 1.62
CA GLU A 167 25.15 -23.63 2.86
C GLU A 167 26.67 -23.77 2.67
N THR A 168 27.14 -23.82 1.41
CA THR A 168 28.55 -23.89 1.03
C THR A 168 28.90 -22.78 0.03
N MET A 169 30.20 -22.47 -0.12
CA MET A 169 30.66 -21.39 -1.01
C MET A 169 30.27 -21.61 -2.48
N ASP A 170 30.07 -22.86 -2.90
CA ASP A 170 29.72 -23.23 -4.27
C ASP A 170 28.20 -23.36 -4.52
N ASP A 171 27.35 -23.34 -3.49
CA ASP A 171 25.88 -23.50 -3.62
C ASP A 171 25.13 -22.15 -3.77
N THR A 172 25.83 -21.10 -4.17
CA THR A 172 25.20 -19.78 -4.41
C THR A 172 24.49 -19.75 -5.76
N GLN A 173 23.19 -20.06 -5.78
CA GLN A 173 22.39 -20.02 -7.01
C GLN A 173 21.98 -18.60 -7.39
N VAL A 174 22.42 -18.16 -8.57
CA VAL A 174 22.08 -16.85 -9.13
C VAL A 174 20.76 -16.94 -9.90
N PHE A 175 19.67 -16.57 -9.25
CA PHE A 175 18.40 -16.33 -9.93
C PHE A 175 18.45 -14.94 -10.54
N SER A 176 18.92 -14.86 -11.78
CA SER A 176 18.70 -13.67 -12.59
C SER A 176 17.19 -13.46 -12.70
N ALA A 177 16.71 -12.26 -12.34
CA ALA A 177 15.43 -11.78 -12.82
C ALA A 177 15.58 -11.57 -14.32
N SER A 178 15.47 -12.66 -15.08
CA SER A 178 15.31 -12.60 -16.52
C SER A 178 14.12 -11.68 -16.75
N SER A 179 14.41 -10.53 -17.38
CA SER A 179 13.41 -9.55 -17.78
C SER A 179 12.20 -10.31 -18.32
N SER A 180 10.99 -10.03 -17.80
CA SER A 180 9.74 -10.74 -18.11
C SER A 180 9.33 -10.54 -19.58
N ARG A 181 10.15 -11.03 -20.51
CA ARG A 181 10.07 -10.90 -21.96
C ARG A 181 9.09 -11.88 -22.60
N ASN A 182 8.48 -12.75 -21.78
CA ASN A 182 7.55 -13.77 -22.24
C ASN A 182 6.23 -13.81 -21.48
N ASN A 183 5.87 -12.78 -20.71
CA ASN A 183 4.48 -12.55 -20.35
C ASN A 183 3.79 -11.78 -21.49
N GLN A 184 3.81 -12.35 -22.69
CA GLN A 184 3.18 -11.81 -23.91
C GLN A 184 1.69 -12.15 -23.94
N GLY A 185 1.00 -11.94 -22.83
CA GLY A 185 -0.44 -11.76 -22.86
C GLY A 185 -0.77 -10.34 -23.34
N PRO A 186 -1.93 -10.10 -23.97
CA PRO A 186 -2.39 -8.74 -24.23
C PRO A 186 -2.45 -7.97 -22.91
N GLU A 187 -1.94 -6.75 -22.88
CA GLU A 187 -1.91 -5.95 -21.66
C GLU A 187 -3.35 -5.58 -21.27
N PRO A 188 -3.89 -6.05 -20.12
CA PRO A 188 -5.28 -5.81 -19.76
C PRO A 188 -5.42 -4.39 -19.22
N VAL A 189 -5.89 -3.48 -20.08
CA VAL A 189 -6.20 -2.10 -19.73
C VAL A 189 -7.62 -2.07 -19.18
N GLU A 190 -7.75 -1.66 -17.92
CA GLU A 190 -9.04 -1.53 -17.27
C GLU A 190 -9.71 -0.19 -17.65
N LEU A 191 -10.95 -0.24 -18.12
CA LEU A 191 -11.78 0.91 -18.44
C LEU A 191 -12.93 0.99 -17.44
N ARG A 192 -12.83 1.88 -16.45
CA ARG A 192 -13.88 2.10 -15.44
C ARG A 192 -14.78 3.24 -15.87
N MET A 193 -16.08 2.99 -15.94
CA MET A 193 -17.10 3.96 -16.32
C MET A 193 -17.77 4.53 -15.05
N TRP A 194 -17.59 5.82 -14.75
CA TRP A 194 -18.09 6.51 -13.56
C TRP A 194 -19.30 7.39 -13.88
N ARG A 195 -19.98 7.94 -12.86
CA ARG A 195 -21.13 8.84 -13.07
C ARG A 195 -20.81 10.09 -13.90
N THR A 196 -19.61 10.64 -13.78
CA THR A 196 -19.22 11.92 -14.40
C THR A 196 -18.20 11.77 -15.54
N GLY A 197 -17.80 10.55 -15.90
CA GLY A 197 -16.72 10.32 -16.85
C GLY A 197 -16.18 8.89 -16.80
N PHE A 198 -15.03 8.62 -17.38
CA PHE A 198 -14.37 7.31 -17.35
C PHE A 198 -12.87 7.42 -17.06
N THR A 199 -12.26 6.35 -16.57
CA THR A 199 -10.81 6.25 -16.36
C THR A 199 -10.24 5.06 -17.11
N VAL A 200 -9.04 5.26 -17.65
CA VAL A 200 -8.28 4.26 -18.42
C VAL A 200 -7.05 3.88 -17.60
N GLY A 201 -7.01 2.66 -17.06
CA GLY A 201 -5.99 2.19 -16.13
C GLY A 201 -5.83 3.12 -14.92
N ASP A 202 -4.59 3.44 -14.56
CA ASP A 202 -4.23 4.43 -13.53
C ASP A 202 -4.29 5.90 -14.03
N GLY A 203 -5.03 6.17 -15.11
CA GLY A 203 -5.15 7.49 -15.73
C GLY A 203 -6.11 8.46 -15.01
N PRO A 204 -6.07 9.75 -15.37
CA PRO A 204 -7.01 10.75 -14.87
C PRO A 204 -8.44 10.50 -15.40
N LEU A 205 -9.44 10.99 -14.66
CA LEU A 205 -10.84 10.97 -15.09
C LEU A 205 -11.04 11.84 -16.34
N ARG A 206 -11.65 11.23 -17.37
CA ARG A 206 -12.06 11.87 -18.63
C ARG A 206 -13.55 12.08 -18.65
N SER A 207 -14.00 13.29 -18.98
CA SER A 207 -15.44 13.61 -19.03
C SER A 207 -16.08 13.12 -20.33
N TYR A 208 -17.37 12.80 -20.31
CA TYR A 208 -18.10 12.29 -21.49
C TYR A 208 -18.32 13.34 -22.60
N ASP A 209 -18.27 14.63 -22.25
CA ASP A 209 -18.51 15.74 -23.18
C ASP A 209 -17.28 16.15 -24.00
N ASP A 210 -16.08 15.67 -23.64
CA ASP A 210 -14.82 16.02 -24.29
C ASP A 210 -14.63 15.31 -25.65
N ASP A 211 -14.09 16.01 -26.66
CA ASP A 211 -14.00 15.51 -28.03
C ASP A 211 -13.02 14.34 -28.21
N GLU A 212 -11.91 14.31 -27.48
CA GLU A 212 -10.97 13.17 -27.51
C GLU A 212 -11.61 11.95 -26.83
N SER A 213 -12.28 12.18 -25.72
CA SER A 213 -13.00 11.19 -24.92
C SER A 213 -14.19 10.59 -25.70
N ARG A 214 -14.91 11.39 -26.49
CA ARG A 214 -15.97 10.92 -27.40
C ARG A 214 -15.44 10.06 -28.55
N ARG A 215 -14.25 10.36 -29.08
CA ARG A 215 -13.60 9.54 -30.11
C ARG A 215 -13.21 8.18 -29.54
N PHE A 216 -12.56 8.17 -28.37
CA PHE A 216 -12.20 6.96 -27.64
C PHE A 216 -13.40 6.03 -27.41
N LEU A 217 -14.53 6.57 -26.91
CA LEU A 217 -15.76 5.80 -26.70
C LEU A 217 -16.40 5.34 -28.01
N LYS A 218 -16.33 6.14 -29.09
CA LYS A 218 -16.82 5.75 -30.41
C LYS A 218 -16.04 4.57 -30.98
N ASP A 219 -14.72 4.56 -30.84
CA ASP A 219 -13.87 3.48 -31.34
C ASP A 219 -14.20 2.17 -30.61
N ILE A 220 -14.29 2.19 -29.27
CA ILE A 220 -14.69 1.02 -28.46
C ILE A 220 -16.08 0.52 -28.83
N LYS A 221 -17.05 1.43 -29.03
CA LYS A 221 -18.42 1.06 -29.43
C LYS A 221 -18.45 0.32 -30.78
N ASN A 222 -17.49 0.55 -31.66
CA ASN A 222 -17.39 -0.13 -32.95
C ASN A 222 -16.43 -1.35 -32.92
N GLY A 223 -15.98 -1.78 -31.73
CA GLY A 223 -15.00 -2.86 -31.58
C GLY A 223 -13.58 -2.50 -32.03
N HIS A 224 -13.25 -1.22 -32.22
CA HIS A 224 -11.92 -0.75 -32.59
C HIS A 224 -11.09 -0.36 -31.36
N ILE A 225 -9.80 -0.71 -31.36
CA ILE A 225 -8.85 -0.31 -30.31
C ILE A 225 -8.56 1.20 -30.45
N PRO A 226 -8.81 2.03 -29.42
CA PRO A 226 -8.51 3.46 -29.48
C PRO A 226 -7.02 3.75 -29.70
N LEU A 227 -6.74 4.78 -30.51
CA LEU A 227 -5.37 5.19 -30.86
C LEU A 227 -4.46 5.47 -29.66
N GLU A 228 -5.03 5.90 -28.53
CA GLU A 228 -4.27 6.11 -27.30
C GLU A 228 -3.70 4.82 -26.72
N LEU A 229 -4.49 3.74 -26.68
CA LEU A 229 -4.04 2.44 -26.19
C LEU A 229 -2.99 1.85 -27.13
N LEU A 230 -3.22 1.95 -28.44
CA LEU A 230 -2.25 1.51 -29.45
C LEU A 230 -0.90 2.25 -29.32
N LYS A 231 -0.94 3.55 -29.02
CA LYS A 231 0.25 4.38 -28.79
C LYS A 231 0.94 4.06 -27.46
N ALA A 232 0.18 3.81 -26.39
CA ALA A 232 0.72 3.45 -25.08
C ALA A 232 1.38 2.07 -25.10
N SER A 233 0.73 1.06 -25.69
CA SER A 233 1.25 -0.30 -25.77
C SER A 233 2.27 -0.51 -26.90
N GLY A 234 2.44 0.48 -27.79
CA GLY A 234 3.50 0.50 -28.81
C GLY A 234 3.27 -0.48 -29.97
N GLY A 235 2.01 -0.68 -30.37
CA GLY A 235 1.65 -1.65 -31.43
C GLY A 235 1.56 -3.12 -30.97
N ARG A 236 1.51 -3.37 -29.65
CA ARG A 236 1.17 -4.68 -29.08
C ARG A 236 -0.34 -4.83 -28.93
N GLU A 237 -0.80 -6.07 -28.82
CA GLU A 237 -2.20 -6.40 -28.53
C GLU A 237 -2.60 -5.89 -27.12
N VAL A 238 -3.81 -5.33 -27.02
CA VAL A 238 -4.35 -4.72 -25.79
C VAL A 238 -5.72 -5.32 -25.53
N ALA A 239 -5.90 -5.92 -24.36
CA ALA A 239 -7.21 -6.37 -23.89
C ALA A 239 -7.86 -5.22 -23.12
N ILE A 240 -9.14 -4.94 -23.36
CA ILE A 240 -9.88 -3.87 -22.67
C ILE A 240 -10.88 -4.53 -21.73
N ASN A 241 -10.63 -4.43 -20.42
CA ASN A 241 -11.55 -4.91 -19.39
C ASN A 241 -12.45 -3.76 -18.95
N MET A 242 -13.73 -3.76 -19.32
CA MET A 242 -14.65 -2.67 -19.03
C MET A 242 -15.49 -2.95 -17.77
N SER A 243 -15.47 -2.03 -16.80
CA SER A 243 -16.19 -2.17 -15.53
C SER A 243 -17.15 -1.01 -15.27
N ASP A 244 -18.40 -1.34 -14.88
CA ASP A 244 -19.48 -0.37 -14.70
C ASP A 244 -19.54 0.14 -13.25
N HIS A 245 -19.09 1.38 -13.05
CA HIS A 245 -19.16 2.13 -11.80
C HIS A 245 -20.06 3.38 -11.96
N HIS A 246 -21.05 3.35 -12.88
CA HIS A 246 -21.82 4.55 -13.26
C HIS A 246 -22.62 5.19 -12.11
N HIS A 247 -22.81 4.46 -11.01
CA HIS A 247 -23.51 4.90 -9.82
C HIS A 247 -22.57 5.54 -8.78
N GLU A 248 -21.25 5.40 -8.96
CA GLU A 248 -20.21 5.93 -8.08
C GLU A 248 -19.59 7.23 -8.63
N ASP A 249 -19.13 8.08 -7.71
CA ASP A 249 -18.30 9.24 -8.03
C ASP A 249 -16.82 8.86 -8.01
N TYR A 250 -16.07 9.29 -9.02
CA TYR A 250 -14.64 9.03 -9.07
C TYR A 250 -13.90 9.76 -7.95
N VAL A 251 -13.29 8.98 -7.06
CA VAL A 251 -12.29 9.47 -6.10
C VAL A 251 -10.92 9.19 -6.67
N ALA A 252 -10.17 10.26 -6.98
CA ALA A 252 -8.80 10.13 -7.47
C ALA A 252 -7.96 9.31 -6.47
N PRO A 253 -7.34 8.19 -6.89
CA PRO A 253 -6.55 7.37 -5.99
C PRO A 253 -5.39 8.22 -5.46
N LYS A 254 -5.23 8.25 -4.13
CA LYS A 254 -4.11 8.96 -3.49
C LYS A 254 -2.81 8.44 -4.11
N PRO A 255 -1.89 9.32 -4.55
CA PRO A 255 -0.66 8.88 -5.20
C PRO A 255 0.15 8.03 -4.22
N VAL A 256 0.12 6.71 -4.42
CA VAL A 256 0.91 5.78 -3.62
C VAL A 256 2.36 6.06 -3.97
N LEU A 257 3.08 6.67 -3.02
CA LEU A 257 4.51 6.93 -3.14
C LEU A 257 5.19 5.58 -3.40
N ARG A 258 5.68 5.37 -4.63
CA ARG A 258 6.54 4.23 -4.94
C ARG A 258 7.84 4.43 -4.15
N ALA A 259 7.92 3.80 -2.98
CA ALA A 259 9.16 3.75 -2.23
C ALA A 259 10.22 3.04 -3.10
N PHE A 260 11.48 3.49 -3.01
CA PHE A 260 12.63 2.89 -3.70
C PHE A 260 12.55 2.88 -5.24
N THR A 261 12.14 3.97 -5.89
CA THR A 261 12.33 4.16 -7.35
C THR A 261 13.79 4.44 -7.77
N GLY A 262 14.75 4.32 -6.85
CA GLY A 262 16.18 4.40 -7.15
C GLY A 262 16.72 3.04 -7.55
N GLN A 263 17.63 3.01 -8.54
CA GLN A 263 18.43 1.81 -8.81
C GLN A 263 19.31 1.52 -7.60
N GLY A 264 19.11 0.39 -6.93
CA GLY A 264 19.90 -0.01 -5.77
C GLY A 264 21.34 -0.35 -6.18
N GLN A 265 22.32 0.38 -5.64
CA GLN A 265 23.73 0.02 -5.75
C GLN A 265 24.14 -0.89 -4.59
N ALA A 266 24.70 -2.05 -4.91
CA ALA A 266 25.14 -3.03 -3.93
C ALA A 266 26.49 -2.62 -3.31
N LEU A 267 26.45 -2.09 -2.09
CA LEU A 267 27.65 -1.84 -1.28
C LEU A 267 28.22 -3.17 -0.75
N GLY A 268 28.91 -3.93 -1.61
CA GLY A 268 29.50 -5.21 -1.19
C GLY A 268 30.13 -6.11 -2.26
N SER A 269 30.01 -5.81 -3.56
CA SER A 269 30.76 -6.56 -4.57
C SER A 269 32.24 -6.14 -4.57
N PRO A 270 33.19 -7.10 -4.65
CA PRO A 270 34.61 -6.76 -4.69
C PRO A 270 34.94 -6.01 -6.00
N ALA A 271 35.44 -4.79 -5.84
CA ALA A 271 36.10 -3.91 -6.81
C ALA A 271 35.66 -4.03 -8.29
N PRO A 272 34.97 -3.02 -8.89
CA PRO A 272 34.88 -2.95 -10.34
C PRO A 272 36.30 -2.83 -10.92
N THR A 273 36.65 -3.71 -11.86
CA THR A 273 37.90 -3.59 -12.62
C THR A 273 37.86 -2.32 -13.46
N VAL A 274 38.54 -1.27 -13.00
CA VAL A 274 38.69 0.00 -13.71
C VAL A 274 39.64 -0.18 -14.89
N MET A 275 39.10 -0.67 -16.01
CA MET A 275 39.72 -0.47 -17.33
C MET A 275 39.46 0.96 -17.78
N GLY A 276 40.42 1.87 -17.55
CA GLY A 276 40.24 3.29 -17.84
C GLY A 276 41.46 4.17 -17.57
N GLN A 277 42.54 3.93 -18.32
CA GLN A 277 43.67 4.84 -18.60
C GLN A 277 43.76 6.18 -17.83
N VAL A 278 44.77 6.34 -16.96
CA VAL A 278 45.71 7.48 -17.09
C VAL A 278 47.12 7.08 -16.64
N SER A 279 48.12 7.79 -17.17
CA SER A 279 49.53 7.40 -17.21
C SER A 279 50.32 7.58 -15.90
N HIS A 280 51.24 6.64 -15.71
CA HIS A 280 52.49 6.69 -14.94
C HIS A 280 53.12 8.09 -14.71
N VAL A 281 53.33 8.44 -13.44
CA VAL A 281 54.55 9.11 -12.92
C VAL A 281 54.86 8.58 -11.51
N PRO A 282 56.04 7.98 -11.24
CA PRO A 282 56.45 7.59 -9.89
C PRO A 282 57.28 8.70 -9.24
N GLY A 283 56.71 9.37 -8.23
CA GLY A 283 57.41 10.36 -7.41
C GLY A 283 57.26 10.04 -5.91
N PRO A 284 58.35 10.01 -5.11
CA PRO A 284 58.27 9.68 -3.69
C PRO A 284 57.93 10.94 -2.85
N GLY A 285 56.69 11.06 -2.38
CA GLY A 285 56.29 12.19 -1.52
C GLY A 285 54.88 12.02 -0.96
N GLY A 286 54.76 11.96 0.37
CA GLY A 286 53.57 11.48 1.06
C GLY A 286 52.27 12.29 0.90
N SER A 287 51.16 11.55 0.85
CA SER A 287 50.02 11.77 1.76
C SER A 287 49.18 10.50 1.84
N THR A 288 49.00 9.98 3.05
CA THR A 288 48.19 8.78 3.32
C THR A 288 46.71 9.13 3.24
N HIS A 289 46.13 9.14 2.03
CA HIS A 289 44.68 9.05 1.89
C HIS A 289 44.22 7.66 2.35
N LYS A 290 43.95 7.54 3.64
CA LYS A 290 43.33 6.36 4.26
C LYS A 290 41.96 6.16 3.60
N PRO A 291 41.64 4.95 3.09
CA PRO A 291 40.37 4.72 2.41
C PRO A 291 39.19 4.92 3.37
N LEU A 292 38.05 5.25 2.76
CA LEU A 292 36.76 5.57 3.39
C LEU A 292 36.40 4.51 4.45
N GLY A 293 36.59 4.85 5.72
CA GLY A 293 36.29 3.94 6.85
C GLY A 293 34.81 3.95 7.20
N ASP A 294 34.36 2.94 7.95
CA ASP A 294 32.99 2.91 8.47
C ASP A 294 32.64 4.21 9.20
N PRO A 295 31.42 4.75 9.07
CA PRO A 295 31.03 5.99 9.73
C PRO A 295 31.19 5.91 11.26
N LYS A 296 31.01 4.72 11.85
CA LYS A 296 31.27 4.47 13.28
C LYS A 296 32.76 4.59 13.64
N GLN A 297 33.67 4.15 12.78
CA GLN A 297 35.11 4.28 13.04
C GLN A 297 35.56 5.75 12.93
N LEU A 298 35.01 6.50 11.97
CA LEU A 298 35.26 7.94 11.82
C LEU A 298 34.70 8.75 13.00
N GLU A 299 33.54 8.37 13.54
CA GLU A 299 33.01 8.96 14.78
C GLU A 299 33.88 8.65 16.01
N GLU A 300 34.39 7.43 16.17
CA GLU A 300 35.32 7.10 17.26
C GLU A 300 36.69 7.79 17.11
N ASP A 301 37.17 8.01 15.87
CA ASP A 301 38.37 8.80 15.61
C ASP A 301 38.15 10.29 15.94
N ALA A 302 37.01 10.86 15.55
CA ALA A 302 36.61 12.22 15.90
C ALA A 302 36.47 12.41 17.42
N LYS A 303 35.96 11.41 18.17
CA LYS A 303 35.92 11.42 19.65
C LYS A 303 37.30 11.35 20.28
N LYS A 304 38.28 10.70 19.65
CA LYS A 304 39.67 10.68 20.14
C LYS A 304 40.39 12.00 19.84
N ALA A 305 40.10 12.62 18.69
CA ALA A 305 40.60 13.94 18.35
C ALA A 305 40.03 15.03 19.28
N LEU A 306 38.75 14.93 19.63
CA LEU A 306 38.10 15.78 20.63
C LEU A 306 38.41 15.28 22.05
N SER A 307 39.59 15.63 22.56
CA SER A 307 40.07 15.17 23.88
C SER A 307 39.17 15.65 25.03
N VAL A 308 38.23 14.80 25.45
CA VAL A 308 37.31 15.06 26.57
C VAL A 308 38.00 14.75 27.91
N ASP A 309 38.29 15.80 28.67
CA ASP A 309 38.79 15.71 30.05
C ASP A 309 37.62 15.47 31.03
N ALA A 310 37.56 14.28 31.63
CA ALA A 310 36.50 13.88 32.56
C ALA A 310 36.51 14.63 33.91
N THR A 311 37.50 15.49 34.18
CA THR A 311 37.54 16.34 35.39
C THR A 311 36.78 17.65 35.24
N GLN A 312 36.42 18.03 34.00
CA GLN A 312 35.69 19.25 33.66
C GLN A 312 34.20 18.94 33.38
N PRO A 313 33.30 19.94 33.49
CA PRO A 313 31.89 19.75 33.17
C PRO A 313 31.69 19.44 31.67
N THR A 314 31.13 18.27 31.40
CA THR A 314 30.80 17.77 30.05
C THR A 314 29.37 18.13 29.65
N THR A 315 29.18 18.39 28.35
CA THR A 315 27.91 18.69 27.67
C THR A 315 27.73 17.80 26.44
N ASN A 316 26.49 17.49 26.10
CA ASN A 316 26.13 16.70 24.92
C ASN A 316 25.51 17.59 23.85
N VAL A 317 26.28 17.94 22.82
CA VAL A 317 25.77 18.73 21.68
C VAL A 317 25.18 17.80 20.63
N GLN A 318 23.90 17.96 20.33
CA GLN A 318 23.23 17.21 19.27
C GLN A 318 23.30 17.97 17.95
N VAL A 319 23.96 17.41 16.95
CA VAL A 319 23.94 17.91 15.57
C VAL A 319 22.90 17.11 14.77
N ARG A 320 21.98 17.82 14.12
CA ARG A 320 21.10 17.28 13.07
C ARG A 320 21.73 17.57 11.73
N LEU A 321 21.91 16.53 10.92
CA LEU A 321 22.59 16.56 9.64
C LEU A 321 21.59 16.70 8.48
N ASN A 322 22.09 17.08 7.30
CA ASN A 322 21.31 17.24 6.07
C ASN A 322 20.69 15.93 5.55
N ASP A 323 21.31 14.78 5.87
CA ASP A 323 20.83 13.41 5.59
C ASP A 323 19.70 12.97 6.55
N GLY A 324 19.28 13.86 7.47
CA GLY A 324 18.30 13.57 8.52
C GLY A 324 18.88 12.83 9.72
N SER A 325 20.15 12.43 9.69
CA SER A 325 20.80 11.71 10.79
C SER A 325 21.08 12.62 11.99
N ARG A 326 21.35 11.96 13.13
CA ARG A 326 21.65 12.60 14.42
C ARG A 326 23.06 12.18 14.84
N LEU A 327 23.95 13.15 14.95
CA LEU A 327 25.27 12.99 15.57
C LEU A 327 25.24 13.60 16.97
N VAL A 328 25.75 12.88 17.97
CA VAL A 328 25.84 13.38 19.36
C VAL A 328 27.29 13.51 19.75
N ILE A 329 27.73 14.76 19.95
CA ILE A 329 29.10 15.11 20.28
C ILE A 329 29.17 15.31 21.80
N HIS A 330 29.99 14.51 22.47
CA HIS A 330 30.28 14.67 23.89
C HIS A 330 31.50 15.58 24.00
N ALA A 331 31.37 16.69 24.71
CA ALA A 331 32.35 17.77 24.72
C ALA A 331 32.36 18.47 26.08
N ASN A 332 33.50 18.92 26.58
CA ASN A 332 33.55 19.84 27.72
C ASN A 332 33.07 21.25 27.39
N HIS A 333 32.61 21.98 28.42
CA HIS A 333 32.15 23.37 28.31
C HIS A 333 33.21 24.35 27.75
N SER A 334 34.47 23.97 27.82
CA SER A 334 35.66 24.72 27.39
C SER A 334 35.96 24.62 25.90
N HIS A 335 35.41 23.65 25.16
CA HIS A 335 35.60 23.58 23.70
C HIS A 335 34.86 24.69 22.95
N THR A 336 35.24 24.85 21.70
CA THR A 336 34.78 25.90 20.79
C THR A 336 33.80 25.36 19.74
N VAL A 337 33.09 26.27 19.06
CA VAL A 337 32.32 25.95 17.85
C VAL A 337 33.25 25.45 16.72
N GLY A 338 34.49 25.91 16.67
CA GLY A 338 35.54 25.41 15.78
C GLY A 338 35.79 23.92 15.98
N ASP A 339 35.93 23.46 17.22
CA ASP A 339 36.14 22.05 17.55
C ASP A 339 34.97 21.16 17.08
N LEU A 340 33.73 21.64 17.20
CA LEU A 340 32.55 20.94 16.67
C LEU A 340 32.57 20.81 15.14
N ARG A 341 33.05 21.85 14.43
CA ARG A 341 33.20 21.82 12.97
C ARG A 341 34.31 20.86 12.53
N THR A 342 35.43 20.84 13.26
CA THR A 342 36.52 19.87 13.06
C THR A 342 36.02 18.44 13.31
N TYR A 343 35.34 18.19 14.44
CA TYR A 343 34.72 16.90 14.75
C TYR A 343 33.77 16.46 13.63
N LEU A 344 32.89 17.35 13.14
CA LEU A 344 31.98 17.04 12.05
C LEU A 344 32.72 16.70 10.75
N SER A 345 33.82 17.40 10.43
CA SER A 345 34.63 17.13 9.25
C SER A 345 35.38 15.78 9.30
N VAL A 346 35.80 15.34 10.50
CA VAL A 346 36.44 14.02 10.71
C VAL A 346 35.40 12.91 10.70
N ALA A 347 34.31 13.08 11.46
CA ALA A 347 33.23 12.09 11.57
C ALA A 347 32.48 11.91 10.24
N ARG A 348 32.34 12.99 9.44
CA ARG A 348 31.65 13.02 8.16
C ARG A 348 32.48 13.81 7.13
N PRO A 349 33.42 13.15 6.42
CA PRO A 349 34.28 13.79 5.41
C PRO A 349 33.52 14.54 4.30
N GLU A 350 32.26 14.17 4.04
CA GLU A 350 31.35 14.91 3.15
C GLU A 350 31.18 16.39 3.56
N TYR A 351 31.17 16.69 4.86
CA TYR A 351 31.06 18.06 5.36
C TYR A 351 32.39 18.83 5.28
N ALA A 352 33.52 18.15 5.06
CA ALA A 352 34.82 18.82 4.91
C ALA A 352 34.93 19.59 3.59
N SER A 353 34.19 19.17 2.55
CA SER A 353 34.17 19.81 1.22
C SER A 353 32.94 20.70 0.97
N LEU A 354 31.94 20.68 1.88
CA LEU A 354 30.69 21.43 1.73
C LEU A 354 30.73 22.76 2.49
N ASN A 355 30.16 23.81 1.89
CA ASN A 355 29.89 25.06 2.58
C ASN A 355 28.64 24.91 3.46
N TYR A 356 28.83 24.74 4.77
CA TYR A 356 27.73 24.59 5.72
C TYR A 356 27.79 25.59 6.88
N SER A 357 26.62 25.87 7.44
CA SER A 357 26.43 26.66 8.64
C SER A 357 25.78 25.83 9.74
N LEU A 358 26.27 25.98 10.97
CA LEU A 358 25.65 25.43 12.16
C LEU A 358 24.66 26.45 12.71
N MET A 359 23.39 26.06 12.83
CA MET A 359 22.30 26.92 13.30
C MET A 359 21.64 26.32 14.54
N THR A 360 21.24 27.16 15.49
CA THR A 360 20.43 26.75 16.64
C THR A 360 18.95 26.60 16.24
N THR A 361 18.24 25.70 16.92
CA THR A 361 16.82 25.42 16.64
C THR A 361 15.88 26.43 17.29
N PHE A 362 16.17 26.90 18.50
CA PHE A 362 15.38 27.93 19.17
C PHE A 362 16.20 28.67 20.25
N PRO A 363 16.32 30.02 20.20
CA PRO A 363 16.00 30.87 19.04
C PRO A 363 16.88 30.49 17.83
N HIS A 364 16.46 30.85 16.62
CA HIS A 364 17.28 30.63 15.42
C HIS A 364 18.44 31.63 15.35
N ALA A 365 19.66 31.14 15.60
CA ALA A 365 20.90 31.91 15.44
C ALA A 365 21.98 31.10 14.69
N GLU A 366 22.73 31.77 13.82
CA GLU A 366 23.87 31.20 13.09
C GLU A 366 25.16 31.26 13.92
N LEU A 367 25.82 30.12 14.08
CA LEU A 367 27.09 30.00 14.79
C LEU A 367 28.26 30.34 13.84
N ALA A 368 28.41 31.64 13.58
CA ALA A 368 29.44 32.21 12.72
C ALA A 368 30.82 32.30 13.39
N GLN A 369 30.88 32.46 14.71
CA GLN A 369 32.15 32.59 15.45
C GLN A 369 32.71 31.21 15.78
N HIS A 370 33.89 30.90 15.25
CA HIS A 370 34.57 29.63 15.50
C HIS A 370 35.19 29.57 16.90
N ASP A 371 35.73 30.68 17.40
CA ASP A 371 36.44 30.77 18.69
C ASP A 371 35.51 30.82 19.91
N GLN A 372 34.20 30.94 19.70
CA GLN A 372 33.22 31.03 20.78
C GLN A 372 33.08 29.68 21.50
N THR A 373 33.14 29.67 22.84
CA THR A 373 33.01 28.43 23.62
C THR A 373 31.56 27.92 23.67
N LEU A 374 31.37 26.62 23.89
CA LEU A 374 30.03 26.02 23.98
C LEU A 374 29.17 26.67 25.09
N ALA A 375 29.79 27.06 26.19
CA ALA A 375 29.11 27.80 27.27
C ALA A 375 28.68 29.22 26.82
N GLN A 376 29.55 29.96 26.13
CA GLN A 376 29.25 31.31 25.63
C GLN A 376 28.18 31.30 24.53
N ALA A 377 28.22 30.31 23.64
CA ALA A 377 27.26 30.10 22.56
C ALA A 377 25.91 29.52 23.05
N LYS A 378 25.76 29.27 24.36
CA LYS A 378 24.57 28.63 24.99
C LYS A 378 24.24 27.26 24.38
N LEU A 379 25.27 26.49 24.00
CA LEU A 379 25.13 25.17 23.37
C LEU A 379 25.15 24.00 24.38
N LEU A 380 25.00 24.30 25.66
CA LEU A 380 24.99 23.29 26.73
C LEU A 380 23.74 22.42 26.63
N ASN A 381 23.94 21.12 26.37
CA ASN A 381 22.90 20.14 26.05
C ASN A 381 21.93 20.56 24.93
N ALA A 382 22.40 21.38 23.98
CA ALA A 382 21.59 21.97 22.93
C ALA A 382 21.53 21.12 21.65
N ALA A 383 20.47 21.34 20.86
CA ALA A 383 20.33 20.80 19.52
C ALA A 383 20.60 21.88 18.45
N ILE A 384 21.58 21.61 17.59
CA ILE A 384 21.95 22.42 16.43
C ILE A 384 21.69 21.66 15.12
N VAL A 385 21.52 22.40 14.03
CA VAL A 385 21.26 21.90 12.68
C VAL A 385 22.41 22.33 11.78
N ALA A 386 23.00 21.37 11.05
CA ALA A 386 23.95 21.65 9.99
C ALA A 386 23.19 21.89 8.67
N LYS A 387 23.12 23.15 8.23
CA LYS A 387 22.47 23.57 6.99
C LYS A 387 23.53 23.85 5.93
N ILE A 388 23.48 23.16 4.79
CA ILE A 388 24.26 23.50 3.59
C ILE A 388 23.78 24.88 3.10
N LYS A 389 24.71 25.74 2.68
CA LYS A 389 24.40 27.05 2.06
C LYS A 389 24.16 26.94 0.57
#